data_AF-A0A2D6RMQ2-F1
#
_entry.id   AF-A0A2D6RMQ2-F1
#
_cell.length_a   1.000
_cell.length_b   1.000
_cell.length_c   1.000
_cell.angle_alpha   90.00
_cell.angle_beta   90.00
_cell.angle_gamma   90.00
#
_symmetry.space_group_name_H-M   'P 1'
#
loop_
_entity.id
_entity.type
_entity.pdbx_description
1 polymer ?
#
loop_
_entity_poly.entity_id
_entity_poly.type
_entity_poly.pdbx_seq_one_letter_code
_entity_poly.pdbx_strand_id
1 'polypeptide(L)'
;MPDLPTQKVKEMMEQGLTNEEITRSLEGQGYNLDQISTAMNQSQIGAPAGMQESTMQDIPIPEQAPVQEVAPEQYAAPDMSQYQQQLPQQQTSYEDIQAIVEEILEEKWKEFIKDVGDVGLWKSKISDDLEATKQELVRTQKRLEDLQVAVLGKVKDYSKTMQDIGTDMKALEKVFGNILEPLTKNIKELNKVTENIKKHKK
;
A
#
# COMPACT_ATOMS: atom_id res chain seq x y z
N MET A 1 32.10 -17.61 -2.34
CA MET A 1 30.81 -18.22 -1.95
C MET A 1 29.75 -17.15 -2.15
N PRO A 2 28.59 -17.42 -2.77
CA PRO A 2 27.53 -16.44 -2.88
C PRO A 2 27.00 -16.13 -1.48
N ASP A 3 27.10 -14.88 -1.06
CA ASP A 3 26.59 -14.43 0.24
C ASP A 3 25.08 -14.62 0.29
N LEU A 4 24.62 -15.41 1.27
CA LEU A 4 23.20 -15.63 1.52
C LEU A 4 22.56 -14.31 1.98
N PRO A 5 21.39 -13.92 1.45
CA PRO A 5 20.73 -12.65 1.79
C PRO A 5 20.07 -12.66 3.18
N THR A 6 20.55 -13.46 4.13
CA THR A 6 19.98 -13.65 5.47
C THR A 6 19.85 -12.34 6.25
N GLN A 7 20.85 -11.46 6.15
CA GLN A 7 20.82 -10.15 6.81
C GLN A 7 19.74 -9.23 6.24
N LYS A 8 19.54 -9.28 4.91
CA LYS A 8 18.58 -8.44 4.21
C LYS A 8 17.14 -8.89 4.45
N VAL A 9 16.93 -10.21 4.50
CA VAL A 9 15.67 -10.80 4.95
C VAL A 9 15.32 -10.32 6.36
N LYS A 10 16.27 -10.39 7.29
CA LYS A 10 16.06 -9.94 8.68
C LYS A 10 15.65 -8.47 8.76
N GLU A 11 16.33 -7.59 8.04
CA GLU A 11 16.00 -6.16 7.97
C GLU A 11 14.59 -5.92 7.41
N MET A 12 14.21 -6.63 6.35
CA MET A 12 12.87 -6.49 5.75
C MET A 12 11.76 -7.03 6.68
N MET A 13 12.03 -8.09 7.43
CA MET A 13 11.11 -8.58 8.46
C MET A 13 10.96 -7.58 9.62
N GLU A 14 12.05 -6.95 10.06
CA GLU A 14 12.00 -5.88 11.09
C GLU A 14 11.20 -4.65 10.61
N GLN A 15 11.15 -4.42 9.29
CA GLN A 15 10.32 -3.40 8.66
C GLN A 15 8.84 -3.81 8.50
N GLY A 16 8.47 -5.04 8.88
CA GLY A 16 7.10 -5.55 8.82
C GLY A 16 6.64 -6.01 7.43
N LEU A 17 7.57 -6.22 6.50
CA LEU A 17 7.26 -6.77 5.17
C LEU A 17 6.86 -8.24 5.26
N THR A 18 5.91 -8.65 4.42
CA THR A 18 5.46 -10.04 4.35
C THR A 18 6.48 -10.92 3.60
N ASN A 19 6.48 -12.22 3.88
CA ASN A 19 7.38 -13.18 3.22
C ASN A 19 7.26 -13.14 1.68
N GLU A 20 6.06 -12.89 1.13
CA GLU A 20 5.85 -12.76 -0.32
C GLU A 20 6.46 -11.47 -0.91
N GLU A 21 6.45 -10.38 -0.15
CA GLU A 21 7.07 -9.11 -0.55
C GLU A 21 8.59 -9.19 -0.48
N ILE A 22 9.11 -9.88 0.54
CA ILE A 22 10.54 -10.16 0.70
C ILE A 22 11.05 -11.01 -0.47
N THR A 23 10.34 -12.08 -0.82
CA THR A 23 10.69 -12.93 -1.97
C THR A 23 10.73 -12.14 -3.27
N ARG A 24 9.69 -11.34 -3.58
CA ARG A 24 9.67 -10.50 -4.79
C ARG A 24 10.80 -9.47 -4.83
N SER A 25 11.13 -8.88 -3.68
CA SER A 25 12.22 -7.91 -3.55
C SER A 25 13.59 -8.53 -3.80
N LEU A 26 13.82 -9.76 -3.32
CA LEU A 26 15.07 -10.50 -3.51
C LEU A 26 15.20 -11.11 -4.90
N GLU A 27 14.11 -11.57 -5.49
CA GLU A 27 14.08 -11.99 -6.90
C GLU A 27 14.45 -10.83 -7.83
N GLY A 28 13.92 -9.62 -7.58
CA GLY A 28 14.29 -8.41 -8.31
C GLY A 28 15.76 -8.00 -8.17
N GLN A 29 16.47 -8.55 -7.18
CA GLN A 29 17.90 -8.34 -6.94
C GLN A 29 18.77 -9.48 -7.49
N GLY A 30 18.16 -10.49 -8.13
CA GLY A 30 18.85 -11.59 -8.79
C GLY A 30 19.17 -12.78 -7.89
N TYR A 31 18.54 -12.90 -6.72
CA TYR A 31 18.67 -14.08 -5.86
C TYR A 31 17.74 -15.20 -6.33
N ASN A 32 18.22 -16.45 -6.26
CA ASN A 32 17.42 -17.63 -6.63
C ASN A 32 16.55 -18.09 -5.46
N LEU A 33 15.44 -18.76 -5.77
CA LEU A 33 14.43 -19.20 -4.79
C LEU A 33 15.02 -20.08 -3.66
N ASP A 34 15.97 -20.96 -3.97
CA ASP A 34 16.65 -21.79 -2.96
C ASP A 34 17.46 -20.95 -1.96
N GLN A 35 18.12 -19.89 -2.44
CA GLN A 35 18.90 -18.98 -1.60
C GLN A 35 17.98 -18.13 -0.72
N ILE A 36 16.83 -17.70 -1.26
CA ILE A 36 15.80 -16.94 -0.54
C ILE A 36 15.18 -17.81 0.55
N SER A 37 14.75 -19.03 0.22
CA SER A 37 14.14 -19.97 1.17
C SER A 37 15.10 -20.34 2.31
N THR A 38 16.37 -20.60 1.97
CA THR A 38 17.41 -20.88 2.97
C THR A 38 17.65 -19.67 3.88
N ALA A 39 17.72 -18.46 3.32
CA ALA A 39 17.91 -17.22 4.08
C ALA A 39 16.72 -16.88 4.98
N MET A 40 15.48 -17.10 4.52
CA MET A 40 14.24 -16.93 5.29
C MET A 40 14.22 -17.86 6.51
N ASN A 41 14.46 -19.15 6.29
CA ASN A 41 14.48 -20.15 7.35
C ASN A 41 15.59 -19.84 8.38
N GLN A 42 16.79 -19.49 7.90
CA GLN A 42 17.92 -19.13 8.75
C GLN A 42 17.68 -17.86 9.58
N SER A 43 16.98 -16.87 9.00
CA SER A 43 16.65 -15.61 9.70
C SER A 43 15.60 -15.80 10.80
N GLN A 44 14.70 -16.77 10.64
CA GLN A 44 13.63 -17.08 11.61
C GLN A 44 14.13 -17.93 12.78
N ILE A 45 15.13 -18.79 12.56
CA ILE A 45 15.77 -19.60 13.60
C ILE A 45 16.61 -18.76 14.58
N GLY A 46 17.00 -17.53 14.21
CA GLY A 46 17.84 -16.65 15.02
C GLY A 46 17.14 -15.59 15.87
N ALA A 47 15.80 -15.53 15.88
CA ALA A 47 15.05 -14.51 16.63
C ALA A 47 14.63 -15.03 18.02
N PRO A 48 14.97 -14.33 19.13
CA PRO A 48 14.46 -14.69 20.44
C PRO A 48 12.93 -14.49 20.47
N ALA A 49 12.23 -15.54 20.87
CA ALA A 49 10.77 -15.63 20.96
C ALA A 49 10.15 -14.42 21.68
N GLY A 50 9.38 -13.62 20.95
CA GLY A 50 8.66 -12.48 21.49
C GLY A 50 7.77 -11.84 20.44
N MET A 51 6.49 -12.20 20.51
CA MET A 51 5.32 -11.56 19.89
C MET A 51 4.88 -12.03 18.49
N GLN A 52 3.61 -12.43 18.49
CA GLN A 52 2.62 -12.57 17.41
C GLN A 52 2.46 -13.93 16.72
N GLU A 53 1.61 -14.73 17.38
CA GLU A 53 0.58 -15.61 16.81
C GLU A 53 0.09 -15.21 15.41
N SER A 54 0.11 -16.17 14.47
CA SER A 54 -1.13 -16.78 13.94
C SER A 54 -0.83 -17.98 13.04
N THR A 55 -1.45 -19.11 13.41
CA THR A 55 -1.88 -20.25 12.57
C THR A 55 -0.84 -20.93 11.67
N MET A 56 -0.11 -21.90 12.24
CA MET A 56 0.42 -23.03 11.48
C MET A 56 -0.43 -24.27 11.73
N GLN A 57 -0.95 -24.81 10.65
CA GLN A 57 -1.68 -26.06 10.57
C GLN A 57 -0.67 -27.22 10.57
N ASP A 58 -1.01 -28.23 11.37
CA ASP A 58 -0.30 -29.46 11.70
C ASP A 58 0.43 -30.13 10.51
N ILE A 59 1.75 -30.29 10.62
CA ILE A 59 2.52 -31.27 9.84
C ILE A 59 3.39 -32.06 10.83
N PRO A 60 3.30 -33.40 10.90
CA PRO A 60 4.07 -34.19 11.85
C PRO A 60 5.54 -34.27 11.42
N ILE A 61 6.44 -33.87 12.32
CA ILE A 61 7.88 -34.06 12.21
C ILE A 61 8.21 -35.50 12.68
N PRO A 62 8.97 -36.32 11.91
CA PRO A 62 9.41 -37.62 12.39
C PRO A 62 10.42 -37.47 13.53
N GLU A 63 10.15 -38.20 14.60
CA GLU A 63 10.94 -38.33 15.82
C GLU A 63 12.30 -39.00 15.53
N GLN A 64 13.41 -38.27 15.66
CA GLN A 64 14.75 -38.85 15.64
C GLN A 64 15.08 -39.44 17.02
N ALA A 65 15.26 -40.75 17.07
CA ALA A 65 15.72 -41.49 18.25
C ALA A 65 17.24 -41.27 18.51
N PRO A 66 17.68 -41.31 19.78
CA PRO A 66 19.03 -40.92 20.19
C PRO A 66 20.10 -41.97 19.85
N VAL A 67 21.26 -41.47 19.47
CA VAL A 67 22.50 -42.23 19.24
C VAL A 67 23.01 -42.76 20.59
N GLN A 68 23.19 -44.07 20.70
CA GLN A 68 23.78 -44.72 21.87
C GLN A 68 25.09 -45.41 21.49
N GLU A 69 26.17 -44.94 22.10
CA GLU A 69 27.54 -45.41 22.04
C GLU A 69 27.70 -46.70 22.87
N VAL A 70 28.23 -47.80 22.29
CA VAL A 70 28.88 -48.90 23.05
C VAL A 70 29.92 -49.65 22.21
N ALA A 71 30.92 -50.14 22.95
CA ALA A 71 32.29 -50.60 22.64
C ALA A 71 32.42 -51.97 21.89
N PRO A 72 33.66 -52.43 21.56
CA PRO A 72 33.94 -53.45 20.54
C PRO A 72 34.12 -54.86 21.11
N GLU A 73 33.63 -55.88 20.41
CA GLU A 73 34.02 -57.28 20.64
C GLU A 73 34.28 -58.03 19.32
N GLN A 74 35.49 -58.59 19.23
CA GLN A 74 35.92 -59.58 18.25
C GLN A 74 35.31 -60.94 18.60
N TYR A 75 34.57 -61.57 17.69
CA TYR A 75 34.47 -63.02 17.63
C TYR A 75 34.43 -63.51 16.18
N ALA A 76 35.21 -64.57 15.94
CA ALA A 76 35.43 -65.24 14.68
C ALA A 76 34.29 -66.22 14.32
N ALA A 77 34.18 -66.46 13.01
CA ALA A 77 33.15 -67.12 12.21
C ALA A 77 32.58 -68.48 12.69
N PRO A 78 31.41 -68.88 12.15
CA PRO A 78 31.46 -69.80 11.01
C PRO A 78 30.47 -69.50 9.85
N ASP A 79 30.98 -69.76 8.65
CA ASP A 79 30.33 -70.20 7.41
C ASP A 79 28.79 -70.04 7.27
N MET A 80 28.39 -69.08 6.42
CA MET A 80 27.16 -69.18 5.64
C MET A 80 27.48 -68.81 4.19
N SER A 81 28.09 -69.78 3.52
CA SER A 81 27.95 -69.96 2.08
C SER A 81 26.46 -69.99 1.70
N GLN A 82 26.11 -69.28 0.62
CA GLN A 82 24.79 -69.20 -0.02
C GLN A 82 23.81 -68.17 0.56
N TYR A 83 23.95 -66.92 0.15
CA TYR A 83 22.89 -66.15 -0.50
C TYR A 83 23.55 -64.98 -1.23
N GLN A 84 24.03 -65.23 -2.45
CA GLN A 84 24.25 -64.15 -3.40
C GLN A 84 22.88 -63.75 -3.95
N GLN A 85 22.09 -63.09 -3.09
CA GLN A 85 20.86 -62.45 -3.53
C GLN A 85 21.31 -61.19 -4.27
N GLN A 86 21.21 -61.25 -5.60
CA GLN A 86 21.25 -60.07 -6.44
C GLN A 86 20.26 -59.07 -5.84
N LEU A 87 20.78 -58.00 -5.24
CA LEU A 87 19.97 -56.81 -5.09
C LEU A 87 19.61 -56.39 -6.52
N PRO A 88 18.33 -56.28 -6.88
CA PRO A 88 17.99 -55.34 -7.92
C PRO A 88 18.47 -53.99 -7.38
N GLN A 89 19.52 -53.42 -7.97
CA GLN A 89 19.56 -51.97 -8.04
C GLN A 89 18.24 -51.61 -8.72
N GLN A 90 17.27 -51.17 -7.94
CA GLN A 90 16.24 -50.28 -8.45
C GLN A 90 16.99 -49.06 -8.94
N GLN A 91 17.45 -49.14 -10.18
CA GLN A 91 17.40 -48.01 -11.08
C GLN A 91 15.91 -47.70 -11.13
N THR A 92 15.42 -46.89 -10.19
CA THR A 92 14.21 -46.12 -10.44
C THR A 92 14.56 -45.36 -11.70
N SER A 93 14.08 -45.88 -12.84
CA SER A 93 14.50 -45.38 -14.13
C SER A 93 14.10 -43.92 -14.14
N TYR A 94 14.96 -43.05 -14.68
CA TYR A 94 14.56 -41.65 -14.90
C TYR A 94 13.22 -41.58 -15.66
N GLU A 95 12.88 -42.63 -16.41
CA GLU A 95 11.61 -42.85 -17.09
C GLU A 95 10.41 -43.00 -16.14
N ASP A 96 10.54 -43.66 -15.00
CA ASP A 96 9.44 -43.81 -14.02
C ASP A 96 9.20 -42.50 -13.27
N ILE A 97 10.27 -41.78 -12.94
CA ILE A 97 10.19 -40.44 -12.34
C ILE A 97 9.63 -39.44 -13.37
N GLN A 98 10.03 -39.54 -14.64
CA GLN A 98 9.48 -38.73 -15.72
C GLN A 98 7.99 -38.99 -15.93
N ALA A 99 7.55 -40.25 -15.92
CA ALA A 99 6.14 -40.57 -16.06
C ALA A 99 5.29 -39.97 -14.93
N ILE A 100 5.75 -40.08 -13.68
CA ILE A 100 5.07 -39.48 -12.52
C ILE A 100 5.08 -37.95 -12.61
N VAL A 101 6.19 -37.35 -13.04
CA VAL A 101 6.32 -35.90 -13.21
C VAL A 101 5.45 -35.37 -14.35
N GLU A 102 5.35 -36.09 -15.47
CA GLU A 102 4.47 -35.74 -16.60
C GLU A 102 3.00 -35.83 -16.21
N GLU A 103 2.60 -36.85 -15.47
CA GLU A 103 1.23 -36.99 -14.97
C GLU A 103 0.87 -35.84 -14.00
N ILE A 104 1.79 -35.50 -13.08
CA ILE A 104 1.60 -34.36 -12.16
C ILE A 104 1.58 -33.04 -12.91
N LEU A 105 2.44 -32.85 -13.92
CA LEU A 105 2.46 -31.64 -14.75
C LEU A 105 1.18 -31.48 -15.55
N GLU A 106 0.64 -32.55 -16.14
CA GLU A 106 -0.59 -32.51 -16.91
C GLU A 106 -1.80 -32.26 -16.01
N GLU A 107 -1.85 -32.89 -14.84
CA GLU A 107 -2.89 -32.63 -13.84
C GLU A 107 -2.87 -31.17 -13.38
N LYS A 108 -1.69 -30.64 -13.03
CA LYS A 108 -1.53 -29.25 -12.60
C LYS A 108 -1.76 -28.24 -13.73
N TRP A 109 -1.38 -28.57 -14.95
CA TRP A 109 -1.67 -27.72 -16.12
C TRP A 109 -3.16 -27.68 -16.43
N LYS A 110 -3.87 -28.81 -16.27
CA LYS A 110 -5.32 -28.88 -16.48
C LYS A 110 -6.11 -28.17 -15.37
N GLU A 111 -5.66 -28.28 -14.12
CA GLU A 111 -6.19 -27.51 -12.98
C GLU A 111 -5.94 -26.00 -13.19
N PHE A 112 -4.73 -25.62 -13.61
CA PHE A 112 -4.40 -24.25 -13.96
C PHE A 112 -5.22 -23.71 -15.14
N ILE A 113 -5.41 -24.47 -16.21
CA ILE A 113 -6.26 -24.06 -17.35
C ILE A 113 -7.75 -24.01 -16.96
N LYS A 114 -8.17 -24.78 -15.96
CA LYS A 114 -9.52 -24.68 -15.40
C LYS A 114 -9.69 -23.39 -14.57
N ASP A 115 -8.67 -23.00 -13.81
CA ASP A 115 -8.66 -21.77 -13.00
C ASP A 115 -8.41 -20.51 -13.86
N VAL A 116 -7.59 -20.63 -14.90
CA VAL A 116 -7.32 -19.62 -15.95
C VAL A 116 -8.35 -19.71 -17.08
N GLY A 117 -9.30 -20.64 -17.00
CA GLY A 117 -10.31 -20.95 -18.03
C GLY A 117 -11.20 -19.76 -18.39
N ASP A 118 -11.02 -18.65 -17.69
CA ASP A 118 -11.82 -17.46 -17.83
C ASP A 118 -11.02 -16.20 -18.20
N VAL A 119 -9.90 -16.33 -18.90
CA VAL A 119 -9.25 -15.18 -19.57
C VAL A 119 -10.26 -14.41 -20.44
N GLY A 120 -11.25 -15.14 -21.00
CA GLY A 120 -12.38 -14.57 -21.74
C GLY A 120 -13.25 -13.64 -20.90
N LEU A 121 -13.79 -14.09 -19.76
CA LEU A 121 -14.60 -13.21 -18.90
C LEU A 121 -13.74 -12.16 -18.21
N TRP A 122 -12.47 -12.43 -17.88
CA TRP A 122 -11.55 -11.41 -17.36
C TRP A 122 -11.34 -10.28 -18.36
N LYS A 123 -11.11 -10.60 -19.65
CA LYS A 123 -11.00 -9.61 -20.72
C LYS A 123 -12.31 -8.83 -20.90
N SER A 124 -13.45 -9.51 -20.85
CA SER A 124 -14.76 -8.85 -20.93
C SER A 124 -14.94 -7.88 -19.77
N LYS A 125 -14.70 -8.33 -18.54
CA LYS A 125 -14.83 -7.53 -17.33
C LYS A 125 -13.91 -6.30 -17.35
N ILE A 126 -12.65 -6.45 -17.76
CA ILE A 126 -11.74 -5.31 -17.92
C ILE A 126 -12.24 -4.34 -18.99
N SER A 127 -12.80 -4.85 -20.09
CA SER A 127 -13.32 -4.00 -21.16
C SER A 127 -14.53 -3.18 -20.66
N ASP A 128 -15.42 -3.82 -19.90
CA ASP A 128 -16.60 -3.18 -19.30
C ASP A 128 -16.18 -2.17 -18.23
N ASP A 129 -15.25 -2.52 -17.34
CA ASP A 129 -14.71 -1.64 -16.31
C ASP A 129 -13.96 -0.44 -16.93
N LEU A 130 -13.22 -0.66 -18.01
CA LEU A 130 -12.54 0.40 -18.76
C LEU A 130 -13.55 1.33 -19.45
N GLU A 131 -14.63 0.79 -20.00
CA GLU A 131 -15.69 1.60 -20.59
C GLU A 131 -16.41 2.43 -19.53
N ALA A 132 -16.78 1.84 -18.40
CA ALA A 132 -17.37 2.54 -17.26
C ALA A 132 -16.45 3.67 -16.77
N THR A 133 -15.14 3.39 -16.65
CA THR A 133 -14.13 4.37 -16.25
C THR A 133 -14.03 5.53 -17.25
N LYS A 134 -14.04 5.25 -18.55
CA LYS A 134 -14.06 6.28 -19.60
C LYS A 134 -15.31 7.16 -19.49
N GLN A 135 -16.47 6.56 -19.25
CA GLN A 135 -17.71 7.31 -19.10
C GLN A 135 -17.67 8.21 -17.85
N GLU A 136 -17.18 7.71 -16.72
CA GLU A 136 -16.99 8.51 -15.50
C GLU A 136 -15.98 9.64 -15.69
N LEU A 137 -14.91 9.42 -16.46
CA LEU A 137 -13.95 10.47 -16.80
C LEU A 137 -14.61 11.58 -17.62
N VAL A 138 -15.40 11.23 -18.64
CA VAL A 138 -16.16 12.21 -19.45
C VAL A 138 -17.17 12.96 -18.59
N ARG A 139 -17.89 12.27 -17.68
CA ARG A 139 -18.81 12.91 -16.74
C ARG A 139 -18.09 13.87 -15.80
N THR A 140 -16.91 13.48 -15.30
CA THR A 140 -16.08 14.31 -14.42
C THR A 140 -15.56 15.54 -15.15
N GLN A 141 -15.09 15.39 -16.39
CA GLN A 141 -14.70 16.52 -17.23
C GLN A 141 -15.86 17.51 -17.40
N LYS A 142 -17.05 17.01 -17.74
CA LYS A 142 -18.24 17.86 -17.90
C LYS A 142 -18.59 18.59 -16.61
N ARG A 143 -18.56 17.91 -15.45
CA ARG A 143 -18.80 18.54 -14.14
C ARG A 143 -17.77 19.62 -13.83
N LEU A 144 -16.51 19.44 -14.23
CA LEU A 144 -15.46 20.44 -14.06
C LEU A 144 -15.70 21.68 -14.94
N GLU A 145 -16.10 21.46 -16.20
CA GLU A 145 -16.48 22.56 -17.12
C GLU A 145 -17.68 23.34 -16.56
N ASP A 146 -18.73 22.65 -16.12
CA ASP A 146 -19.91 23.27 -15.51
C ASP A 146 -19.54 24.05 -14.23
N LEU A 147 -18.64 23.50 -13.40
CA LEU A 147 -18.13 24.17 -12.21
C LEU A 147 -17.34 25.43 -12.57
N GLN A 148 -16.48 25.38 -13.59
CA GLN A 148 -15.70 26.53 -14.03
C GLN A 148 -16.62 27.66 -14.50
N VAL A 149 -17.67 27.34 -15.28
CA VAL A 149 -18.67 28.32 -15.70
C VAL A 149 -19.41 28.91 -14.50
N ALA A 150 -19.85 28.07 -13.56
CA ALA A 150 -20.54 28.51 -12.36
C ALA A 150 -19.66 29.42 -11.48
N VAL A 151 -18.39 29.06 -11.28
CA VAL A 151 -17.42 29.85 -10.50
C VAL A 151 -17.15 31.18 -11.18
N LEU A 152 -16.92 31.22 -12.48
CA LEU A 152 -16.74 32.48 -13.23
C LEU A 152 -17.97 33.37 -13.13
N GLY A 153 -19.18 32.79 -13.21
CA GLY A 153 -20.44 33.50 -12.97
C GLY A 153 -20.49 34.12 -11.57
N LYS A 154 -20.22 33.33 -10.53
CA LYS A 154 -20.20 33.82 -9.14
C LYS A 154 -19.17 34.91 -8.89
N VAL A 155 -17.97 34.79 -9.47
CA VAL A 155 -16.93 35.82 -9.37
C VAL A 155 -17.37 37.12 -10.05
N LYS A 156 -18.03 37.03 -11.20
CA LYS A 156 -18.57 38.19 -11.91
C LYS A 156 -19.67 38.88 -11.11
N ASP A 157 -20.60 38.11 -10.54
CA ASP A 157 -21.67 38.62 -9.68
C ASP A 157 -21.10 39.29 -8.42
N TYR A 158 -20.08 38.68 -7.81
CA TYR A 158 -19.37 39.25 -6.68
C TYR A 158 -18.68 40.56 -7.04
N SER A 159 -17.97 40.61 -8.18
CA SER A 159 -17.33 41.84 -8.67
C SER A 159 -18.35 42.95 -8.91
N LYS A 160 -19.52 42.63 -9.47
CA LYS A 160 -20.61 43.61 -9.65
C LYS A 160 -21.11 44.12 -8.31
N THR A 161 -21.36 43.22 -7.37
CA THR A 161 -21.80 43.56 -6.01
C THR A 161 -20.79 44.47 -5.30
N MET A 162 -19.49 44.18 -5.42
CA MET A 162 -18.43 45.03 -4.88
C MET A 162 -18.35 46.41 -5.53
N GLN A 163 -18.63 46.51 -6.84
CA GLN A 163 -18.71 47.79 -7.53
C GLN A 163 -19.91 48.62 -7.05
N ASP A 164 -21.06 47.98 -6.86
CA ASP A 164 -22.27 48.62 -6.34
C ASP A 164 -22.04 49.11 -4.91
N ILE A 165 -21.47 48.25 -4.04
CA ILE A 165 -21.04 48.63 -2.69
C ILE A 165 -20.05 49.80 -2.73
N GLY A 166 -19.07 49.79 -3.64
CA GLY A 166 -18.12 50.90 -3.79
C GLY A 166 -18.79 52.22 -4.19
N THR A 167 -19.90 52.15 -4.93
CA THR A 167 -20.71 53.31 -5.32
C THR A 167 -21.50 53.82 -4.12
N ASP A 168 -22.17 52.92 -3.39
CA ASP A 168 -22.91 53.25 -2.17
C ASP A 168 -22.00 53.82 -1.08
N MET A 169 -20.80 53.26 -0.92
CA MET A 169 -19.77 53.75 -0.01
C MET A 169 -19.37 55.19 -0.33
N LYS A 170 -19.17 55.52 -1.62
CA LYS A 170 -18.88 56.90 -2.06
C LYS A 170 -20.05 57.84 -1.81
N ALA A 171 -21.29 57.37 -2.03
CA ALA A 171 -22.48 58.15 -1.74
C ALA A 171 -22.58 58.44 -0.22
N LEU A 172 -22.31 57.43 0.60
CA LEU A 172 -22.29 57.55 2.05
C LEU A 172 -21.19 58.48 2.53
N GLU A 173 -19.99 58.41 1.94
CA GLU A 173 -18.89 59.35 2.20
C GLU A 173 -19.32 60.80 1.92
N LYS A 174 -20.00 61.05 0.79
CA LYS A 174 -20.51 62.37 0.44
C LYS A 174 -21.59 62.86 1.41
N VAL A 175 -22.53 61.98 1.79
CA VAL A 175 -23.56 62.31 2.80
C VAL A 175 -22.90 62.62 4.13
N PHE A 176 -21.91 61.83 4.54
CA PHE A 176 -21.17 62.05 5.77
C PHE A 176 -20.44 63.40 5.73
N GLY A 177 -19.76 63.74 4.64
CA GLY A 177 -19.14 65.06 4.45
C GLY A 177 -20.14 66.21 4.56
N ASN A 178 -21.29 66.08 3.89
CA ASN A 178 -22.37 67.07 3.95
C ASN A 178 -22.97 67.25 5.35
N ILE A 179 -22.88 66.25 6.24
CA ILE A 179 -23.39 66.32 7.62
C ILE A 179 -22.30 66.80 8.60
N LEU A 180 -21.07 66.33 8.43
CA LEU A 180 -19.94 66.66 9.30
C LEU A 180 -19.61 68.15 9.26
N GLU A 181 -19.66 68.76 8.08
CA GLU A 181 -19.34 70.18 7.90
C GLU A 181 -20.30 71.10 8.68
N PRO A 182 -21.64 71.02 8.50
CA PRO A 182 -22.59 71.79 9.31
C PRO A 182 -22.49 71.50 10.80
N LEU A 183 -22.34 70.23 11.21
CA LEU A 183 -22.17 69.88 12.63
C LEU A 183 -20.94 70.56 13.23
N THR A 184 -19.80 70.50 12.53
CA THR A 184 -18.57 71.16 12.97
C THR A 184 -18.72 72.68 13.04
N LYS A 185 -19.40 73.28 12.06
CA LYS A 185 -19.69 74.73 12.05
C LYS A 185 -20.61 75.12 13.21
N ASN A 186 -21.69 74.37 13.42
CA ASN A 186 -22.66 74.59 14.49
C ASN A 186 -22.00 74.46 15.87
N ILE A 187 -21.13 73.46 16.09
CA ILE A 187 -20.37 73.30 17.34
C ILE A 187 -19.45 74.51 17.57
N LYS A 188 -18.76 75.00 16.52
CA LYS A 188 -17.91 76.20 16.61
C LYS A 188 -18.72 77.46 16.94
N GLU A 189 -19.90 77.62 16.36
CA GLU A 189 -20.82 78.73 16.65
C GLU A 189 -21.35 78.64 18.09
N LEU A 190 -21.75 77.45 18.56
CA LEU A 190 -22.18 77.23 19.94
C LEU A 190 -21.07 77.59 20.95
N ASN A 191 -19.83 77.20 20.66
CA ASN A 191 -18.67 77.56 21.48
C ASN A 191 -18.47 79.08 21.55
N LYS A 192 -18.60 79.80 20.41
CA LYS A 192 -18.53 81.27 20.39
C LYS A 192 -19.66 81.92 21.21
N VAL A 193 -20.90 81.43 21.09
CA VAL A 193 -22.04 81.93 21.88
C VAL A 193 -21.79 81.72 23.37
N THR A 194 -21.29 80.54 23.75
CA THR A 194 -20.97 80.22 25.15
C THR A 194 -19.88 81.13 25.71
N GLU A 195 -18.81 81.39 24.94
CA GLU A 195 -17.73 82.32 25.32
C GLU A 195 -18.23 83.77 25.47
N ASN A 196 -19.09 84.24 24.56
CA ASN A 196 -19.67 85.59 24.66
C ASN A 196 -20.55 85.74 25.91
N ILE A 197 -21.35 84.72 26.24
CA ILE A 197 -22.16 84.69 27.47
C ILE A 197 -21.26 84.72 28.71
N LYS A 198 -20.16 83.96 28.73
CA LYS A 198 -19.18 84.00 29.83
C LYS A 198 -18.55 85.38 30.00
N LYS A 199 -18.24 86.09 28.90
CA LYS A 199 -17.64 87.43 28.94
C LYS A 199 -18.59 88.51 29.44
N HIS A 200 -19.88 88.44 29.12
CA HIS A 200 -20.89 89.40 29.61
C HIS A 200 -21.33 89.14 31.07
N LYS A 201 -20.98 87.98 31.65
CA LYS A 201 -21.30 87.64 33.04
C LYS A 201 -20.17 88.03 34.03
N LYS A 202 -19.08 88.62 33.54
CA LYS A 202 -18.04 89.31 34.33
C LYS A 202 -18.27 90.80 34.26
#